data_AF-A0A9R0AFJ7-F1
#
_entry.id   AF-A0A9R0AFJ7-F1
#
_cell.length_a   1.000
_cell.length_b   1.000
_cell.length_c   1.000
_cell.angle_alpha   90.00
_cell.angle_beta   90.00
_cell.angle_gamma   90.00
#
_symmetry.space_group_name_H-M   'P 1'
#
loop_
_entity.id
_entity.type
_entity.pdbx_description
1 polymer ?
#
loop_
_entity_poly.entity_id
_entity_poly.type
_entity_poly.pdbx_seq_one_letter_code
_entity_poly.pdbx_strand_id
1 'polypeptide(L)'
;MWYVLNAVDQLSRALKSSQEKTENEECDEVLHIKTQTELTVLQIKEEFKKLLQFLRDEEEASITALRKEEEQKSQKMKEKLDDTYSNIEKLKLFCLDEEQPVCVVCRDSEKHLSHRFRPINEVVSSYKEQLKTALKSLEEKLKHIENNKRDCDKTIQLIKTQAEGTEWQINKEFKKLHQFLRDEEEASITALRKDEEQKSQKMKEKLEEMNRQISALSDTIKDIKEKMMPHTSDASFLHRFNVTLER
;
A
#
# COMPACT_ATOMS: atom_id res chain seq x y z
N MET A 1 -3.00 6.49 -10.74
CA MET A 1 -3.91 5.47 -10.17
C MET A 1 -3.38 4.05 -10.33
N TRP A 2 -3.00 3.62 -11.55
CA TRP A 2 -2.40 2.30 -11.81
C TRP A 2 -1.15 2.01 -10.96
N TYR A 3 -0.25 2.97 -10.80
CA TYR A 3 0.96 2.81 -9.97
C TYR A 3 0.66 2.54 -8.49
N VAL A 4 -0.38 3.16 -7.93
CA VAL A 4 -0.79 2.96 -6.53
C VAL A 4 -1.45 1.60 -6.35
N LEU A 5 -2.37 1.23 -7.26
CA LEU A 5 -2.99 -0.10 -7.23
C LEU A 5 -1.97 -1.23 -7.44
N ASN A 6 -0.99 -1.02 -8.33
CA ASN A 6 0.09 -1.97 -8.57
C ASN A 6 1.04 -2.08 -7.37
N ALA A 7 1.39 -0.97 -6.72
CA ALA A 7 2.20 -0.99 -5.50
C ALA A 7 1.48 -1.68 -4.34
N VAL A 8 0.18 -1.42 -4.18
CA VAL A 8 -0.67 -2.09 -3.18
C VAL A 8 -0.81 -3.59 -3.47
N ASP A 9 -0.92 -3.98 -4.74
CA ASP A 9 -0.98 -5.39 -5.14
C ASP A 9 0.36 -6.10 -4.93
N GLN A 10 1.48 -5.43 -5.22
CA GLN A 10 2.82 -5.96 -4.94
C GLN A 10 3.09 -6.11 -3.44
N LEU A 11 2.69 -5.14 -2.63
CA LEU A 11 2.75 -5.25 -1.17
C LEU A 11 1.87 -6.39 -0.66
N SER A 12 0.67 -6.55 -1.22
CA SER A 12 -0.23 -7.66 -0.86
C SER A 12 0.38 -9.02 -1.20
N ARG A 13 1.07 -9.15 -2.35
CA ARG A 13 1.77 -10.37 -2.76
C ARG A 13 3.03 -10.63 -1.94
N ALA A 14 3.79 -9.59 -1.61
CA ALA A 14 4.98 -9.69 -0.77
C ALA A 14 4.64 -10.12 0.66
N LEU A 15 3.55 -9.57 1.23
CA LEU A 15 3.04 -9.95 2.54
C LEU A 15 2.63 -11.42 2.57
N LYS A 16 1.93 -11.87 1.52
CA LYS A 16 1.50 -13.27 1.35
C LYS A 16 2.67 -14.24 1.17
N SER A 17 3.73 -13.81 0.46
CA SER A 17 4.95 -14.60 0.27
C SER A 17 5.81 -14.65 1.54
N SER A 18 5.77 -13.61 2.39
CA SER A 18 6.38 -13.64 3.72
C SER A 18 5.65 -14.59 4.67
N GLN A 19 4.32 -14.76 4.46
CA GLN A 19 3.42 -15.62 5.22
C GLN A 19 3.77 -17.12 5.10
N GLU A 20 4.22 -17.57 3.93
CA GLU A 20 4.65 -18.96 3.69
C GLU A 20 6.06 -19.26 4.25
N LYS A 21 6.82 -18.23 4.67
CA LYS A 21 8.19 -18.38 5.18
C LYS A 21 8.29 -18.35 6.71
N THR A 22 7.22 -17.99 7.43
CA THR A 22 7.21 -17.81 8.89
C THR A 22 6.24 -18.76 9.61
N GLU A 23 6.21 -20.04 9.23
CA GLU A 23 5.52 -21.09 10.02
C GLU A 23 6.27 -21.50 11.31
N ASN A 24 7.37 -20.84 11.66
CA ASN A 24 8.05 -21.03 12.95
C ASN A 24 7.93 -19.77 13.82
N GLU A 25 7.12 -19.89 14.88
CA GLU A 25 7.07 -19.03 16.09
C GLU A 25 7.21 -17.51 15.84
N GLU A 26 6.23 -16.88 15.18
CA GLU A 26 6.07 -15.41 15.21
C GLU A 26 5.66 -14.98 16.64
N CYS A 27 6.43 -14.09 17.30
CA CYS A 27 6.04 -13.49 18.58
C CYS A 27 4.69 -12.74 18.49
N ASP A 28 3.87 -12.78 19.54
CA ASP A 28 2.53 -12.19 19.60
C ASP A 28 2.47 -10.72 19.14
N GLU A 29 3.51 -9.92 19.41
CA GLU A 29 3.61 -8.53 18.93
C GLU A 29 3.75 -8.42 17.41
N VAL A 30 4.48 -9.33 16.78
CA VAL A 30 4.66 -9.37 15.32
C VAL A 30 3.35 -9.78 14.65
N LEU A 31 2.65 -10.77 15.23
CA LEU A 31 1.34 -11.21 14.77
C LEU A 31 0.30 -10.09 14.91
N HIS A 32 0.34 -9.33 16.01
CA HIS A 32 -0.53 -8.18 16.26
C HIS A 32 -0.27 -7.04 15.26
N ILE A 33 0.98 -6.66 15.03
CA ILE A 33 1.35 -5.63 14.05
C ILE A 33 0.92 -6.05 12.64
N LYS A 34 1.11 -7.33 12.28
CA LYS A 34 0.69 -7.91 11.00
C LYS A 34 -0.82 -7.82 10.79
N THR A 35 -1.61 -8.28 11.76
CA THR A 35 -3.08 -8.21 11.69
C THR A 35 -3.59 -6.76 11.67
N GLN A 36 -3.03 -5.87 12.47
CA GLN A 36 -3.40 -4.44 12.47
C GLN A 36 -3.11 -3.79 11.10
N THR A 37 -1.97 -4.12 10.50
CA THR A 37 -1.56 -3.58 9.19
C THR A 37 -2.47 -4.10 8.06
N GLU A 38 -2.77 -5.41 8.06
CA GLU A 38 -3.70 -6.03 7.10
C GLU A 38 -5.11 -5.42 7.17
N LEU A 39 -5.64 -5.24 8.38
CA LEU A 39 -6.94 -4.60 8.62
C LEU A 39 -6.98 -3.16 8.08
N THR A 40 -5.92 -2.39 8.33
CA THR A 40 -5.84 -1.00 7.88
C THR A 40 -5.77 -0.92 6.35
N VAL A 41 -5.00 -1.80 5.70
CA VAL A 41 -4.92 -1.89 4.24
C VAL A 41 -6.25 -2.28 3.62
N LEU A 42 -6.99 -3.21 4.23
CA LEU A 42 -8.32 -3.62 3.77
C LEU A 42 -9.34 -2.49 3.88
N GLN A 43 -9.33 -1.72 4.98
CA GLN A 43 -10.18 -0.54 5.12
C GLN A 43 -9.89 0.51 4.05
N ILE A 44 -8.62 0.80 3.77
CA ILE A 44 -8.24 1.73 2.70
C ILE A 44 -8.73 1.23 1.34
N LYS A 45 -8.52 -0.06 1.02
CA LYS A 45 -9.00 -0.65 -0.24
C LYS A 45 -10.50 -0.48 -0.42
N GLU A 46 -11.28 -0.68 0.65
CA GLU A 46 -12.73 -0.58 0.59
C GLU A 46 -13.21 0.88 0.44
N GLU A 47 -12.60 1.83 1.17
CA GLU A 47 -12.91 3.27 1.00
C GLU A 47 -12.54 3.77 -0.40
N PHE A 48 -11.40 3.33 -0.94
CA PHE A 48 -11.00 3.66 -2.32
C PHE A 48 -11.96 3.09 -3.36
N LYS A 49 -12.46 1.87 -3.13
CA LYS A 49 -13.44 1.21 -3.99
C LYS A 49 -14.77 1.94 -4.00
N LYS A 50 -15.25 2.40 -2.83
CA LYS A 50 -16.47 3.24 -2.72
C LYS A 50 -16.32 4.55 -3.50
N LEU A 51 -15.17 5.20 -3.39
CA LEU A 51 -14.89 6.47 -4.05
C LEU A 51 -14.80 6.32 -5.58
N LEU A 52 -14.16 5.24 -6.06
CA LEU A 52 -14.12 4.92 -7.49
C LEU A 52 -15.50 4.58 -8.07
N GLN A 53 -16.36 3.95 -7.27
CA GLN A 53 -17.73 3.67 -7.70
C GLN A 53 -18.55 4.96 -7.79
N PHE A 54 -18.44 5.82 -6.78
CA PHE A 54 -19.11 7.13 -6.77
C PHE A 54 -18.70 7.99 -7.97
N LEU A 55 -17.40 8.08 -8.27
CA LEU A 55 -16.91 8.84 -9.43
C LEU A 55 -17.40 8.27 -10.78
N ARG A 56 -17.50 6.94 -10.89
CA ARG A 56 -18.09 6.29 -12.08
C ARG A 56 -19.57 6.61 -12.23
N ASP A 57 -20.32 6.51 -11.15
CA ASP A 57 -21.76 6.78 -11.14
C ASP A 57 -22.02 8.28 -11.49
N GLU A 58 -21.14 9.19 -11.06
CA GLU A 58 -21.19 10.61 -11.39
C GLU A 58 -20.80 10.91 -12.85
N GLU A 59 -19.74 10.27 -13.37
CA GLU A 59 -19.36 10.36 -14.79
C GLU A 59 -20.48 9.85 -15.70
N GLU A 60 -21.08 8.69 -15.37
CA GLU A 60 -22.20 8.14 -16.13
C GLU A 60 -23.41 9.07 -16.07
N ALA A 61 -23.75 9.63 -14.91
CA ALA A 61 -24.86 10.58 -14.77
C ALA A 61 -24.63 11.87 -15.59
N SER A 62 -23.39 12.39 -15.58
CA SER A 62 -23.01 13.61 -16.30
C SER A 62 -22.97 13.39 -17.81
N ILE A 63 -22.40 12.27 -18.28
CA ILE A 63 -22.40 11.87 -19.71
C ILE A 63 -23.83 11.66 -20.21
N THR A 64 -24.70 11.06 -19.39
CA THR A 64 -26.10 10.82 -19.75
C THR A 64 -26.90 12.12 -19.85
N ALA A 65 -26.62 13.09 -18.98
CA ALA A 65 -27.24 14.42 -19.03
C ALA A 65 -26.78 15.22 -20.27
N LEU A 66 -25.49 15.21 -20.58
CA LEU A 66 -24.93 15.87 -21.76
C LEU A 66 -25.46 15.28 -23.06
N ARG A 67 -25.56 13.94 -23.16
CA ARG A 67 -26.16 13.27 -24.34
C ARG A 67 -27.62 13.67 -24.56
N LYS A 68 -28.42 13.79 -23.48
CA LYS A 68 -29.82 14.25 -23.57
C LYS A 68 -29.92 15.70 -24.04
N GLU A 69 -29.02 16.58 -23.60
CA GLU A 69 -28.98 17.98 -24.05
C GLU A 69 -28.51 18.11 -25.51
N GLU A 70 -27.54 17.29 -25.94
CA GLU A 70 -27.10 17.25 -27.34
C GLU A 70 -28.15 16.66 -28.28
N GLU A 71 -28.89 15.62 -27.88
CA GLU A 71 -30.00 15.07 -28.66
C GLU A 71 -31.12 16.11 -28.83
N GLN A 72 -31.46 16.84 -27.76
CA GLN A 72 -32.42 17.96 -27.82
C GLN A 72 -31.94 19.12 -28.72
N LYS A 73 -30.64 19.45 -28.71
CA LYS A 73 -30.05 20.47 -29.59
C LYS A 73 -29.97 20.00 -31.05
N SER A 74 -29.63 18.74 -31.29
CA SER A 74 -29.47 18.17 -32.63
C SER A 74 -30.82 17.98 -33.34
N GLN A 75 -31.90 17.71 -32.58
CA GLN A 75 -33.27 17.76 -33.09
C GLN A 75 -33.75 19.17 -33.41
N LYS A 76 -33.34 20.20 -32.65
CA LYS A 76 -33.69 21.61 -32.93
C LYS A 76 -32.86 22.26 -34.04
N MET A 77 -31.62 21.82 -34.24
CA MET A 77 -30.69 22.45 -35.19
C MET A 77 -30.74 21.84 -36.60
N LYS A 78 -31.39 20.69 -36.78
CA LYS A 78 -31.54 20.03 -38.09
C LYS A 78 -32.64 20.62 -39.00
N GLU A 79 -33.38 21.63 -38.55
CA GLU A 79 -34.50 22.17 -39.33
C GLU A 79 -34.44 23.66 -39.72
N LYS A 80 -33.36 24.41 -39.46
CA LYS A 80 -33.32 25.80 -39.95
C LYS A 80 -31.95 26.38 -40.28
N LEU A 81 -31.58 26.18 -41.54
CA LEU A 81 -30.78 27.10 -42.32
C LEU A 81 -31.56 27.37 -43.62
N ASP A 82 -32.56 28.26 -43.62
CA ASP A 82 -32.75 29.16 -44.76
C ASP A 82 -33.78 30.30 -44.55
N ASP A 83 -33.36 31.44 -45.08
CA ASP A 83 -34.06 32.50 -45.78
C ASP A 83 -35.16 33.43 -45.21
N THR A 84 -34.77 34.70 -45.34
CA THR A 84 -35.50 35.95 -45.66
C THR A 84 -36.40 36.64 -44.64
N TYR A 85 -35.83 37.74 -44.15
CA TYR A 85 -36.52 38.97 -43.77
C TYR A 85 -37.41 39.46 -44.92
N SER A 86 -38.72 39.55 -44.69
CA SER A 86 -39.49 40.68 -45.21
C SER A 86 -40.75 40.94 -44.39
N ASN A 87 -41.08 42.22 -44.28
CA ASN A 87 -42.19 42.86 -43.57
C ASN A 87 -41.89 43.35 -42.14
N ILE A 88 -41.61 44.65 -42.07
CA ILE A 88 -41.58 45.51 -40.87
C ILE A 88 -43.02 45.78 -40.39
N GLU A 89 -43.84 44.74 -40.35
CA GLU A 89 -44.98 44.74 -39.44
C GLU A 89 -44.49 44.19 -38.12
N LYS A 90 -44.96 44.75 -36.99
CA LYS A 90 -44.60 44.22 -35.68
C LYS A 90 -44.96 42.74 -35.64
N LEU A 91 -43.95 41.86 -35.65
CA LEU A 91 -44.11 40.43 -35.44
C LEU A 91 -44.86 40.27 -34.11
N LYS A 92 -46.05 39.68 -34.17
CA LYS A 92 -46.97 39.57 -33.01
C LYS A 92 -47.31 38.13 -32.69
N LEU A 93 -47.10 37.22 -33.64
CA LEU A 93 -47.42 35.80 -33.54
C LEU A 93 -46.15 34.97 -33.67
N PHE A 94 -46.15 33.79 -33.07
CA PHE A 94 -45.08 32.80 -33.14
C PHE A 94 -45.67 31.52 -33.74
N CYS A 95 -45.09 31.07 -34.85
CA CYS A 95 -45.44 29.81 -35.49
C CYS A 95 -44.80 28.67 -34.71
N LEU A 96 -45.61 27.74 -34.17
CA LEU A 96 -45.11 26.65 -33.33
C LEU A 96 -44.46 25.54 -34.15
N ASP A 97 -44.95 25.28 -35.37
CA ASP A 97 -44.43 24.20 -36.22
C ASP A 97 -43.08 24.57 -36.87
N GLU A 98 -42.83 25.87 -36.99
CA GLU A 98 -41.63 26.45 -37.60
C GLU A 98 -40.73 27.15 -36.56
N GLU A 99 -41.11 27.14 -35.29
CA GLU A 99 -40.45 27.83 -34.17
C GLU A 99 -39.95 29.26 -34.47
N GLN A 100 -40.71 30.07 -35.23
CA GLN A 100 -40.30 31.40 -35.67
C GLN A 100 -41.37 32.48 -35.47
N PRO A 101 -40.98 33.73 -35.18
CA PRO A 101 -41.92 34.85 -35.12
C PRO A 101 -42.40 35.24 -36.52
N VAL A 102 -43.69 35.52 -36.65
CA VAL A 102 -44.34 35.93 -37.90
C VAL A 102 -45.27 37.14 -37.66
N CYS A 103 -45.54 37.92 -38.71
CA CYS A 103 -46.57 38.95 -38.67
C CYS A 103 -47.97 38.35 -38.95
N VAL A 104 -49.02 39.16 -38.80
CA VAL A 104 -50.40 38.71 -39.04
C VAL A 104 -50.67 38.40 -40.51
N VAL A 105 -49.98 39.06 -41.44
CA VAL A 105 -50.08 38.78 -42.88
C VAL A 105 -49.44 37.43 -43.21
N CYS A 106 -48.27 37.12 -42.64
CA CYS A 106 -47.59 35.84 -42.85
C CYS A 106 -48.42 34.66 -42.37
N ARG A 107 -49.22 34.81 -41.30
CA ARG A 107 -50.11 33.76 -40.79
C ARG A 107 -51.06 33.23 -41.86
N ASP A 108 -51.61 34.13 -42.68
CA ASP A 108 -52.63 33.80 -43.69
C ASP A 108 -52.00 33.47 -45.06
N SER A 109 -50.68 33.45 -45.17
CA SER A 109 -49.97 33.05 -46.39
C SER A 109 -50.08 31.55 -46.65
N GLU A 110 -49.96 31.14 -47.92
CA GLU A 110 -49.98 29.71 -48.29
C GLU A 110 -48.95 28.89 -47.52
N LYS A 111 -47.80 29.50 -47.20
CA LYS A 111 -46.71 28.87 -46.43
C LYS A 111 -47.14 28.46 -45.00
N HIS A 112 -48.21 29.03 -44.45
CA HIS A 112 -48.63 28.80 -43.08
C HIS A 112 -50.10 28.41 -42.88
N LEU A 113 -50.82 28.09 -43.96
CA LEU A 113 -52.26 27.77 -43.96
C LEU A 113 -52.69 26.71 -42.92
N SER A 114 -51.79 25.79 -42.55
CA SER A 114 -52.05 24.69 -41.62
C SER A 114 -51.29 24.80 -40.30
N HIS A 115 -50.53 25.88 -40.07
CA HIS A 115 -49.64 25.97 -38.91
C HIS A 115 -50.39 26.51 -37.68
N ARG A 116 -49.88 26.15 -36.51
CA ARG A 116 -50.38 26.58 -35.21
C ARG A 116 -49.60 27.80 -34.73
N PHE A 117 -50.35 28.76 -34.21
CA PHE A 117 -49.79 30.03 -33.76
C PHE A 117 -50.11 30.33 -32.32
N ARG A 118 -49.22 31.05 -31.66
CA ARG A 118 -49.48 31.69 -30.37
C ARG A 118 -49.00 33.14 -30.38
N PRO A 119 -49.62 34.03 -29.60
CA PRO A 119 -49.07 35.36 -29.36
C PRO A 119 -47.63 35.29 -28.82
N ILE A 120 -46.74 36.16 -29.32
CA ILE A 120 -45.32 36.14 -28.93
C ILE A 120 -45.15 36.34 -27.42
N ASN A 121 -45.95 37.20 -26.80
CA ASN A 121 -45.91 37.44 -25.35
C ASN A 121 -46.20 36.17 -24.53
N GLU A 122 -47.09 35.28 -24.99
CA GLU A 122 -47.38 34.01 -24.34
C GLU A 122 -46.22 33.01 -24.49
N VAL A 123 -45.65 32.90 -25.70
CA VAL A 123 -44.51 32.01 -25.95
C VAL A 123 -43.27 32.45 -25.21
N VAL A 124 -42.95 33.76 -25.25
CA VAL A 124 -41.83 34.35 -24.51
C VAL A 124 -41.97 34.11 -23.00
N SER A 125 -43.18 34.23 -22.46
CA SER A 125 -43.42 33.97 -21.03
C SER A 125 -43.18 32.50 -20.68
N SER A 126 -43.71 31.58 -21.50
CA SER A 126 -43.49 30.13 -21.31
C SER A 126 -42.01 29.75 -21.43
N TYR A 127 -41.30 30.23 -22.45
CA TYR A 127 -39.89 29.93 -22.66
C TYR A 127 -39.00 30.55 -21.57
N LYS A 128 -39.33 31.75 -21.06
CA LYS A 128 -38.65 32.34 -19.91
C LYS A 128 -38.78 31.47 -18.67
N GLU A 129 -39.96 30.91 -18.39
CA GLU A 129 -40.14 29.99 -17.25
C GLU A 129 -39.39 28.67 -17.43
N GLN A 130 -39.36 28.12 -18.65
CA GLN A 130 -38.55 26.94 -18.96
C GLN A 130 -37.05 27.22 -18.76
N LEU A 131 -36.55 28.36 -19.24
CA LEU A 131 -35.16 28.78 -19.06
C LEU A 131 -34.82 29.02 -17.58
N LYS A 132 -35.71 29.65 -16.81
CA LYS A 132 -35.51 29.83 -15.36
C LYS A 132 -35.42 28.49 -14.63
N THR A 133 -36.25 27.51 -15.02
CA THR A 133 -36.23 26.17 -14.42
C THR A 133 -34.93 25.44 -14.75
N ALA A 134 -34.50 25.48 -16.02
CA ALA A 134 -33.23 24.92 -16.45
C ALA A 134 -32.04 25.58 -15.75
N LEU A 135 -32.04 26.91 -15.63
CA LEU A 135 -30.99 27.66 -14.94
C LEU A 135 -30.87 27.23 -13.47
N LYS A 136 -31.97 27.14 -12.73
CA LYS A 136 -31.97 26.67 -11.34
C LYS A 136 -31.37 25.26 -11.22
N SER A 137 -31.74 24.35 -12.12
CA SER A 137 -31.20 22.99 -12.11
C SER A 137 -29.69 22.98 -12.36
N LEU A 138 -29.18 23.83 -13.26
CA LEU A 138 -27.75 23.95 -13.52
C LEU A 138 -27.00 24.55 -12.33
N GLU A 139 -27.56 25.56 -11.67
CA GLU A 139 -26.98 26.15 -10.45
C GLU A 139 -26.89 25.13 -9.30
N GLU A 140 -27.91 24.29 -9.12
CA GLU A 140 -27.91 23.20 -8.13
C GLU A 140 -26.84 22.14 -8.46
N LYS A 141 -26.72 21.74 -9.73
CA LYS A 141 -25.67 20.81 -10.18
C LYS A 141 -24.28 21.38 -9.97
N LEU A 142 -24.06 22.65 -10.29
CA LEU A 142 -22.78 23.32 -10.07
C LEU A 142 -22.38 23.26 -8.59
N LYS A 143 -23.32 23.61 -7.70
CA LYS A 143 -23.10 23.56 -6.25
C LYS A 143 -22.77 22.14 -5.77
N HIS A 144 -23.41 21.12 -6.34
CA HIS A 144 -23.12 19.73 -6.01
C HIS A 144 -21.70 19.33 -6.42
N ILE A 145 -21.30 19.65 -7.65
CA ILE A 145 -19.94 19.39 -8.17
C ILE A 145 -18.88 20.11 -7.33
N GLU A 146 -19.13 21.36 -6.92
CA GLU A 146 -18.21 22.11 -6.06
C GLU A 146 -18.06 21.53 -4.65
N ASN A 147 -19.13 20.93 -4.10
CA ASN A 147 -19.06 20.20 -2.84
C ASN A 147 -18.25 18.90 -3.01
N ASN A 148 -18.56 18.13 -4.04
CA ASN A 148 -17.89 16.84 -4.31
C ASN A 148 -16.39 17.03 -4.58
N LYS A 149 -16.02 18.09 -5.32
CA LYS A 149 -14.62 18.48 -5.51
C LYS A 149 -13.91 18.71 -4.17
N ARG A 150 -14.54 19.46 -3.25
CA ARG A 150 -13.97 19.69 -1.91
C ARG A 150 -13.79 18.41 -1.11
N ASP A 151 -14.72 17.46 -1.22
CA ASP A 151 -14.61 16.17 -0.52
C ASP A 151 -13.54 15.26 -1.16
N CYS A 152 -13.37 15.31 -2.49
CA CYS A 152 -12.25 14.69 -3.17
C CYS A 152 -10.91 15.27 -2.70
N ASP A 153 -10.78 16.60 -2.64
CA ASP A 153 -9.56 17.27 -2.17
C ASP A 153 -9.20 16.85 -0.73
N LYS A 154 -10.18 16.79 0.18
CA LYS A 154 -9.97 16.27 1.55
C LYS A 154 -9.48 14.83 1.54
N THR A 155 -10.08 13.98 0.70
CA THR A 155 -9.71 12.56 0.64
C THR A 155 -8.30 12.36 0.11
N ILE A 156 -7.87 13.15 -0.89
CA ILE A 156 -6.50 13.15 -1.39
C ILE A 156 -5.51 13.49 -0.25
N GLN A 157 -5.82 14.49 0.57
CA GLN A 157 -4.98 14.85 1.72
C GLN A 157 -4.92 13.73 2.78
N LEU A 158 -6.06 13.09 3.05
CA LEU A 158 -6.13 11.96 3.97
C LEU A 158 -5.26 10.79 3.48
N ILE A 159 -5.39 10.41 2.21
CA ILE A 159 -4.59 9.33 1.60
C ILE A 159 -3.10 9.63 1.73
N LYS A 160 -2.69 10.88 1.44
CA LYS A 160 -1.29 11.30 1.55
C LYS A 160 -0.79 11.18 2.99
N THR A 161 -1.53 11.74 3.94
CA THR A 161 -1.15 11.71 5.38
C THR A 161 -1.09 10.27 5.90
N GLN A 162 -2.02 9.42 5.46
CA GLN A 162 -2.06 8.02 5.86
C GLN A 162 -0.89 7.22 5.26
N ALA A 163 -0.54 7.47 4.00
CA ALA A 163 0.64 6.86 3.38
C ALA A 163 1.93 7.23 4.12
N GLU A 164 2.13 8.51 4.41
CA GLU A 164 3.28 9.01 5.19
C GLU A 164 3.32 8.40 6.61
N GLY A 165 2.17 8.30 7.28
CA GLY A 165 2.06 7.68 8.60
C GLY A 165 2.38 6.17 8.58
N THR A 166 1.95 5.48 7.52
CA THR A 166 2.19 4.03 7.35
C THR A 166 3.66 3.78 7.03
N GLU A 167 4.26 4.58 6.15
CA GLU A 167 5.70 4.53 5.86
C GLU A 167 6.54 4.77 7.13
N TRP A 168 6.15 5.76 7.94
CA TRP A 168 6.81 6.03 9.22
C TRP A 168 6.73 4.83 10.18
N GLN A 169 5.56 4.20 10.28
CA GLN A 169 5.36 3.03 11.14
C GLN A 169 6.18 1.84 10.67
N ILE A 170 6.19 1.55 9.36
CA ILE A 170 7.04 0.50 8.77
C ILE A 170 8.51 0.76 9.12
N ASN A 171 9.01 1.96 8.85
CA ASN A 171 10.39 2.33 9.14
C ASN A 171 10.74 2.19 10.63
N LYS A 172 9.80 2.53 11.52
CA LYS A 172 9.97 2.39 12.97
C LYS A 172 10.11 0.93 13.39
N GLU A 173 9.24 0.05 12.91
CA GLU A 173 9.27 -1.37 13.28
C GLU A 173 10.50 -2.08 12.69
N PHE A 174 10.91 -1.75 11.47
CA PHE A 174 12.16 -2.27 10.89
C PHE A 174 13.39 -1.82 11.67
N LYS A 175 13.42 -0.58 12.18
CA LYS A 175 14.51 -0.12 13.05
C LYS A 175 14.61 -0.94 14.34
N LYS A 176 13.49 -1.30 14.96
CA LYS A 176 13.47 -2.17 16.14
C LYS A 176 13.99 -3.56 15.80
N LEU A 177 13.51 -4.16 14.70
CA LEU A 177 13.96 -5.48 14.26
C LEU A 177 15.47 -5.50 13.99
N HIS A 178 16.00 -4.49 13.29
CA HIS A 178 17.43 -4.39 13.06
C HIS A 178 18.24 -4.22 14.34
N GLN A 179 17.71 -3.54 15.36
CA GLN A 179 18.37 -3.45 16.66
C GLN A 179 18.38 -4.81 17.36
N PHE A 180 17.23 -5.48 17.42
CA PHE A 180 17.12 -6.82 17.99
C PHE A 180 18.11 -7.81 17.35
N LEU A 181 18.21 -7.83 16.03
CA LEU A 181 19.15 -8.72 15.32
C LEU A 181 20.61 -8.43 15.66
N ARG A 182 20.99 -7.15 15.83
CA ARG A 182 22.35 -6.79 16.25
C ARG A 182 22.64 -7.27 17.67
N ASP A 183 21.69 -7.06 18.58
CA ASP A 183 21.83 -7.46 19.98
C ASP A 183 21.95 -8.99 20.10
N GLU A 184 21.13 -9.73 19.34
CA GLU A 184 21.16 -11.21 19.30
C GLU A 184 22.45 -11.76 18.69
N GLU A 185 22.96 -11.13 17.62
CA GLU A 185 24.25 -11.48 17.02
C GLU A 185 25.41 -11.26 18.00
N GLU A 186 25.45 -10.12 18.67
CA GLU A 186 26.48 -9.79 19.66
C GLU A 186 26.45 -10.76 20.85
N ALA A 187 25.26 -11.06 21.37
CA ALA A 187 25.07 -12.03 22.45
C ALA A 187 25.55 -13.43 22.04
N SER A 188 25.21 -13.87 20.84
CA SER A 188 25.61 -15.17 20.29
C SER A 188 27.12 -15.30 20.12
N ILE A 189 27.77 -14.28 19.55
CA ILE A 189 29.23 -14.26 19.39
C ILE A 189 29.92 -14.27 20.76
N THR A 190 29.42 -13.48 21.71
CA THR A 190 29.98 -13.42 23.07
C THR A 190 29.88 -14.78 23.78
N ALA A 191 28.73 -15.45 23.68
CA ALA A 191 28.54 -16.78 24.24
C ALA A 191 29.50 -17.81 23.60
N LEU A 192 29.67 -17.76 22.27
CA LEU A 192 30.59 -18.62 21.55
C LEU A 192 32.05 -18.41 22.00
N ARG A 193 32.50 -17.16 22.13
CA ARG A 193 33.86 -16.85 22.59
C ARG A 193 34.14 -17.33 24.01
N LYS A 194 33.16 -17.19 24.90
CA LYS A 194 33.24 -17.71 26.26
C LYS A 194 33.35 -19.24 26.29
N ASP A 195 32.56 -19.93 25.47
CA ASP A 195 32.63 -21.38 25.36
C ASP A 195 33.98 -21.86 24.77
N GLU A 196 34.46 -21.19 23.72
CA GLU A 196 35.80 -21.43 23.14
C GLU A 196 36.90 -21.28 24.19
N GLU A 197 36.91 -20.19 24.96
CA GLU A 197 37.88 -19.92 26.01
C GLU A 197 37.85 -20.99 27.10
N GLN A 198 36.66 -21.33 27.60
CA GLN A 198 36.49 -22.36 28.63
C GLN A 198 36.98 -23.74 28.16
N LYS A 199 36.65 -24.13 26.93
CA LYS A 199 37.10 -25.41 26.36
C LYS A 199 38.60 -25.43 26.12
N SER A 200 39.16 -24.35 25.60
CA SER A 200 40.61 -24.20 25.38
C SER A 200 41.38 -24.30 26.70
N GLN A 201 40.91 -23.61 27.75
CA GLN A 201 41.53 -23.63 29.06
C GLN A 201 41.53 -25.04 29.69
N LYS A 202 40.38 -25.74 29.64
CA LYS A 202 40.30 -27.14 30.09
C LYS A 202 41.27 -28.06 29.34
N MET A 203 41.46 -27.84 28.05
CA MET A 203 42.40 -28.64 27.27
C MET A 203 43.86 -28.35 27.62
N LYS A 204 44.22 -27.08 27.88
CA LYS A 204 45.55 -26.71 28.38
C LYS A 204 45.86 -27.36 29.71
N GLU A 205 44.93 -27.32 30.67
CA GLU A 205 45.08 -27.97 31.98
C GLU A 205 45.29 -29.48 31.83
N LYS A 206 44.51 -30.13 30.95
CA LYS A 206 44.67 -31.56 30.66
C LYS A 206 46.03 -31.88 30.04
N LEU A 207 46.53 -31.02 29.15
CA LEU A 207 47.84 -31.17 28.52
C LEU A 207 48.97 -31.00 29.54
N GLU A 208 48.88 -30.03 30.44
CA GLU A 208 49.83 -29.84 31.53
C GLU A 208 49.88 -31.05 32.47
N GLU A 209 48.72 -31.61 32.81
CA GLU A 209 48.63 -32.81 33.63
C GLU A 209 49.27 -34.03 32.93
N MET A 210 49.01 -34.24 31.64
CA MET A 210 49.68 -35.30 30.88
C MET A 210 51.20 -35.10 30.85
N ASN A 211 51.69 -33.87 30.70
CA ASN A 211 53.13 -33.58 30.72
C ASN A 211 53.78 -33.88 32.08
N ARG A 212 53.06 -33.62 33.19
CA ARG A 212 53.52 -34.02 34.53
C ARG A 212 53.59 -35.53 34.66
N GLN A 213 52.58 -36.26 34.18
CA GLN A 213 52.57 -37.73 34.17
C GLN A 213 53.71 -38.31 33.32
N ILE A 214 53.94 -37.75 32.12
CA ILE A 214 55.06 -38.15 31.25
C ILE A 214 56.40 -37.92 31.96
N SER A 215 56.58 -36.78 32.63
CA SER A 215 57.81 -36.47 33.36
C SER A 215 58.02 -37.45 34.52
N ALA A 216 56.99 -37.68 35.34
CA ALA A 216 57.05 -38.62 36.47
C ALA A 216 57.34 -40.07 36.03
N LEU A 217 56.70 -40.52 34.96
CA LEU A 217 56.98 -41.84 34.37
C LEU A 217 58.40 -41.89 33.79
N SER A 218 58.86 -40.83 33.12
CA SER A 218 60.22 -40.76 32.56
C SER A 218 61.29 -40.83 33.65
N ASP A 219 61.09 -40.12 34.76
CA ASP A 219 61.98 -40.15 35.92
C ASP A 219 62.00 -41.54 36.58
N THR A 220 60.82 -42.18 36.70
CA THR A 220 60.70 -43.54 37.23
C THR A 220 61.43 -44.54 36.33
N ILE A 221 61.24 -44.46 35.02
CA ILE A 221 61.94 -45.30 34.04
C ILE A 221 63.46 -45.09 34.14
N LYS A 222 63.91 -43.84 34.30
CA LYS A 222 65.34 -43.51 34.46
C LYS A 222 65.90 -44.10 35.75
N ASP A 223 65.22 -43.94 36.89
CA ASP A 223 65.61 -44.50 38.18
C ASP A 223 65.73 -46.04 38.12
N ILE A 224 64.74 -46.71 37.51
CA ILE A 224 64.77 -48.16 37.29
C ILE A 224 65.97 -48.55 36.41
N LYS A 225 66.18 -47.86 35.29
CA LYS A 225 67.33 -48.13 34.39
C LYS A 225 68.67 -47.97 35.12
N GLU A 226 68.84 -46.91 35.91
CA GLU A 226 70.06 -46.67 36.68
C GLU A 226 70.31 -47.77 37.73
N LYS A 227 69.26 -48.21 38.43
CA LYS A 227 69.35 -49.32 39.41
C LYS A 227 69.64 -50.69 38.79
N MET A 228 69.31 -50.87 37.50
CA MET A 228 69.63 -52.07 36.72
C MET A 228 71.06 -52.09 36.15
N MET A 229 71.82 -50.98 36.24
CA MET A 229 73.18 -50.92 35.70
C MET A 229 74.14 -51.88 36.44
N PRO A 230 75.05 -52.58 35.72
CA PRO A 230 75.82 -53.73 36.21
C PRO A 230 77.03 -53.39 37.11
N HIS A 231 77.01 -52.27 37.83
CA HIS A 231 78.19 -51.75 38.54
C HIS A 231 78.28 -52.11 40.03
N THR A 232 77.47 -53.04 40.54
CA THR A 232 77.37 -53.29 41.98
C THR A 232 77.16 -54.78 42.30
N SER A 233 77.81 -55.27 43.37
CA SER A 233 77.71 -56.66 43.87
C SER A 233 76.26 -57.16 44.00
N ASP A 234 75.99 -58.44 43.71
CA ASP A 234 74.65 -59.05 43.70
C ASP A 234 73.84 -58.79 44.98
N ALA A 235 74.49 -58.73 46.15
CA ALA A 235 73.83 -58.42 47.42
C ALA A 235 73.24 -56.99 47.46
N SER A 236 73.93 -56.03 46.85
CA SER A 236 73.48 -54.62 46.78
C SER A 236 72.39 -54.41 45.73
N PHE A 237 72.36 -55.23 44.67
CA PHE A 237 71.26 -55.24 43.71
C PHE A 237 69.95 -55.71 44.37
N LEU A 238 69.99 -56.81 45.14
CA LEU A 238 68.82 -57.33 45.87
C LEU A 238 68.26 -56.32 46.88
N HIS A 239 69.14 -55.57 47.56
CA HIS A 239 68.71 -54.49 48.45
C HIS A 239 68.00 -53.36 47.69
N ARG A 240 68.54 -52.89 46.55
CA ARG A 240 67.89 -51.87 45.71
C ARG A 240 66.58 -52.35 45.07
N PHE A 241 66.49 -53.63 44.73
CA PHE A 241 65.30 -54.25 44.17
C PHE A 241 64.12 -54.21 45.16
N ASN A 242 64.33 -54.64 46.40
CA ASN A 242 63.29 -54.60 47.44
C ASN A 242 62.81 -53.17 47.72
N VAL A 243 63.72 -52.20 47.82
CA VAL A 243 63.38 -50.77 48.04
C VAL A 243 62.58 -50.15 46.89
N THR A 244 62.74 -50.66 45.66
CA THR A 244 62.03 -50.13 44.48
C THR A 244 60.64 -50.75 44.31
N LEU A 245 60.41 -51.97 44.81
CA LEU A 245 59.09 -52.63 44.78
C LEU A 245 58.12 -52.13 45.86
N GLU A 246 58.64 -51.53 46.93
CA GLU A 246 57.83 -50.95 48.02
C GLU A 246 57.33 -49.51 47.72
N ARG A 247 57.70 -48.95 46.56
CA ARG A 247 57.46 -47.55 46.18
C ARG A 247 56.48 -47.43 45.03
#